data_AF-F3GEA7-F1
#
_entry.id   AF-F3GEA7-F1
#
_cell.length_a   1.000
_cell.length_b   1.000
_cell.length_c   1.000
_cell.angle_alpha   90.00
_cell.angle_beta   90.00
_cell.angle_gamma   90.00
#
_symmetry.space_group_name_H-M   'P 1'
#
loop_
_entity.id
_entity.type
_entity.pdbx_description
1 polymer ?
#
loop_
_entity_poly.entity_id
_entity_poly.type
_entity_poly.pdbx_seq_one_letter_code
_entity_poly.pdbx_strand_id
1 'polypeptide(L)'
;AYEVATQLLGMDEAVTFLGLIDSYVPRLTDQGKARWQGPDFLERQLLSHCTAHWQAQAGEGAAKLARLNSLSEQAPLPDFATLLQLCRDEGLLYEELALASDQQLHHYLDREVAHGQALAHYQLESLSLPIHLFRAEQRPMAPIGSSSTLGWGEILSADLLRCVDVPGDHMTMMQAPHVAVLGLSIVQALHSAPATPPPPPAHQSLLAIQSGRDGHAPVFCVPGAGDSVTS
;
A
#
# COMPACT_ATOMS: atom_id res chain seq x y z
N ALA A 1 -5.73 6.78 -1.67
CA ALA A 1 -6.37 7.85 -0.88
C ALA A 1 -5.35 8.86 -0.40
N TYR A 2 -4.36 8.46 0.42
CA TYR A 2 -3.31 9.36 0.92
C TYR A 2 -2.62 10.15 -0.20
N GLU A 3 -2.09 9.47 -1.22
CA GLU A 3 -1.42 10.14 -2.35
C GLU A 3 -2.33 11.09 -3.13
N VAL A 4 -3.61 10.72 -3.30
CA VAL A 4 -4.58 11.60 -3.95
C VAL A 4 -4.78 12.88 -3.13
N ALA A 5 -4.86 12.77 -1.80
CA ALA A 5 -4.92 13.94 -0.93
C ALA A 5 -3.64 14.78 -1.00
N THR A 6 -2.46 14.14 -1.07
CA THR A 6 -1.18 14.83 -1.29
C THR A 6 -1.22 15.67 -2.56
N GLN A 7 -1.65 15.08 -3.68
CA GLN A 7 -1.72 15.76 -4.98
C GLN A 7 -2.76 16.89 -4.98
N LEU A 8 -3.95 16.66 -4.41
CA LEU A 8 -4.98 17.69 -4.28
C LEU A 8 -4.48 18.88 -3.46
N LEU A 9 -3.89 18.62 -2.28
CA LEU A 9 -3.32 19.68 -1.46
C LEU A 9 -2.17 20.41 -2.18
N GLY A 10 -1.36 19.70 -2.96
CA GLY A 10 -0.31 20.30 -3.81
C GLY A 10 -0.85 21.14 -4.98
N MET A 11 -2.12 20.95 -5.35
CA MET A 11 -2.85 21.75 -6.33
C MET A 11 -3.69 22.87 -5.67
N ASP A 12 -3.47 23.14 -4.38
CA ASP A 12 -4.29 24.05 -3.57
C ASP A 12 -5.79 23.65 -3.50
N GLU A 13 -6.11 22.39 -3.80
CA GLU A 13 -7.45 21.84 -3.69
C GLU A 13 -7.77 21.40 -2.27
N ALA A 14 -8.99 21.69 -1.86
CA ALA A 14 -9.52 21.41 -0.54
C ALA A 14 -9.71 19.90 -0.31
N VAL A 15 -9.05 19.34 0.71
CA VAL A 15 -9.36 18.00 1.25
C VAL A 15 -9.98 18.15 2.63
N THR A 16 -11.28 17.88 2.74
CA THR A 16 -12.03 18.03 4.00
C THR A 16 -11.95 16.80 4.91
N PHE A 17 -11.67 15.64 4.33
CA PHE A 17 -11.60 14.38 5.07
C PHE A 17 -10.68 13.38 4.37
N LEU A 18 -9.77 12.77 5.14
CA LEU A 18 -9.00 11.60 4.71
C LEU A 18 -9.19 10.47 5.73
N GLY A 19 -9.87 9.42 5.29
CA GLY A 19 -10.08 8.19 6.05
C GLY A 19 -9.28 7.03 5.46
N LEU A 20 -8.62 6.28 6.30
CA LEU A 20 -7.90 5.05 5.97
C LEU A 20 -8.51 3.89 6.74
N ILE A 21 -8.86 2.81 6.04
CA ILE A 21 -9.46 1.62 6.65
C ILE A 21 -8.38 0.55 6.70
N ASP A 22 -7.96 0.23 7.92
CA ASP A 22 -6.97 -0.80 8.28
C ASP A 22 -5.75 -0.85 7.34
N SER A 23 -5.30 0.33 6.94
CA SER A 23 -4.22 0.50 5.97
C SER A 23 -2.91 0.74 6.71
N TYR A 24 -1.91 -0.09 6.48
CA TYR A 24 -0.56 0.11 7.00
C TYR A 24 0.17 1.17 6.17
N VAL A 25 1.19 1.80 6.75
CA VAL A 25 2.13 2.58 5.94
C VAL A 25 2.81 1.66 4.91
N PRO A 26 3.04 2.15 3.67
CA PRO A 26 3.55 1.35 2.55
C PRO A 26 4.76 0.48 2.89
N ARG A 27 5.72 1.04 3.66
CA ARG A 27 6.97 0.37 4.04
C ARG A 27 6.78 -0.92 4.84
N LEU A 28 5.66 -1.10 5.53
CA LEU A 28 5.39 -2.32 6.29
C LEU A 28 4.85 -3.46 5.42
N THR A 29 4.29 -3.14 4.24
CA THR A 29 3.58 -4.09 3.38
C THR A 29 4.16 -4.21 1.98
N ASP A 30 5.22 -3.47 1.66
CA ASP A 30 5.77 -3.42 0.30
C ASP A 30 6.59 -4.64 -0.12
N GLN A 31 6.95 -5.53 0.81
CA GLN A 31 7.77 -6.73 0.57
C GLN A 31 9.16 -6.44 -0.05
N GLY A 32 9.60 -5.18 -0.03
CA GLY A 32 10.86 -4.71 -0.59
C GLY A 32 10.90 -4.62 -2.12
N LYS A 33 11.68 -3.64 -2.63
CA LYS A 33 11.83 -3.37 -4.08
C LYS A 33 12.28 -4.58 -4.88
N ALA A 34 13.16 -5.41 -4.32
CA ALA A 34 13.69 -6.59 -5.00
C ALA A 34 12.61 -7.62 -5.38
N ARG A 35 11.50 -7.68 -4.63
CA ARG A 35 10.37 -8.60 -4.94
C ARG A 35 9.66 -8.24 -6.24
N TRP A 36 9.70 -6.97 -6.62
CA TRP A 36 8.93 -6.36 -7.71
C TRP A 36 9.80 -5.89 -8.88
N GLN A 37 11.06 -6.33 -8.92
CA GLN A 37 12.03 -6.01 -9.97
C GLN A 37 12.55 -7.29 -10.62
N GLY A 38 12.95 -7.20 -11.89
CA GLY A 38 13.53 -8.31 -12.65
C GLY A 38 12.55 -9.01 -13.60
N PRO A 39 13.01 -10.04 -14.33
CA PRO A 39 12.18 -10.82 -15.24
C PRO A 39 11.21 -11.73 -14.47
N ASP A 40 10.18 -12.21 -15.18
CA ASP A 40 9.23 -13.25 -14.73
C ASP A 40 8.30 -12.85 -13.58
N PHE A 41 7.96 -11.57 -13.43
CA PHE A 41 7.14 -11.10 -12.31
C PHE A 41 5.71 -11.67 -12.33
N LEU A 42 5.09 -11.80 -13.50
CA LEU A 42 3.73 -12.34 -13.62
C LEU A 42 3.70 -13.82 -13.24
N GLU A 43 4.70 -14.55 -13.71
CA GLU A 43 4.93 -15.97 -13.46
C GLU A 43 5.14 -16.23 -11.97
N ARG A 44 6.01 -15.44 -11.34
CA ARG A 44 6.24 -15.51 -9.88
C ARG A 44 5.00 -15.12 -9.09
N GLN A 45 4.18 -14.18 -9.56
CA GLN A 45 2.90 -13.88 -8.91
C GLN A 45 1.89 -15.01 -9.04
N LEU A 46 1.76 -15.61 -10.24
CA LEU A 46 0.90 -16.78 -10.46
C LEU A 46 1.25 -17.91 -9.49
N LEU A 47 2.54 -18.26 -9.42
CA LEU A 47 3.03 -19.30 -8.50
C LEU A 47 2.79 -18.90 -7.04
N SER A 48 3.05 -17.65 -6.66
CA SER A 48 2.83 -17.15 -5.30
C SER A 48 1.37 -17.31 -4.85
N HIS A 49 0.40 -16.97 -5.70
CA HIS A 49 -1.03 -17.12 -5.41
C HIS A 49 -1.41 -18.58 -5.20
N CYS A 50 -0.97 -19.46 -6.10
CA CYS A 50 -1.27 -20.89 -6.00
C CYS A 50 -0.62 -21.49 -4.74
N THR A 51 0.65 -21.17 -4.47
CA THR A 51 1.38 -21.64 -3.28
C THR A 51 0.68 -21.23 -2.00
N ALA A 52 0.28 -19.95 -1.88
CA ALA A 52 -0.43 -19.45 -0.70
C ALA A 52 -1.75 -20.19 -0.44
N HIS A 53 -2.53 -20.44 -1.51
CA HIS A 53 -3.78 -21.19 -1.41
C HIS A 53 -3.56 -22.63 -0.92
N TRP A 54 -2.65 -23.37 -1.56
CA TRP A 54 -2.40 -24.77 -1.21
C TRP A 54 -1.68 -24.94 0.14
N GLN A 55 -0.94 -23.93 0.59
CA GLN A 55 -0.36 -23.89 1.93
C GLN A 55 -1.44 -23.76 3.02
N ALA A 56 -2.51 -23.01 2.76
CA ALA A 56 -3.64 -22.86 3.70
C ALA A 56 -4.50 -24.13 3.81
N GLN A 57 -4.53 -24.98 2.77
CA GLN A 57 -5.31 -26.24 2.73
C GLN A 57 -4.48 -27.47 3.12
N ALA A 58 -3.92 -27.47 4.34
CA ALA A 58 -3.05 -28.55 4.82
C ALA A 58 -3.68 -29.95 4.63
N GLY A 59 -3.07 -30.79 3.79
CA GLY A 59 -3.53 -32.15 3.47
C GLY A 59 -3.65 -32.40 1.95
N GLU A 60 -4.81 -32.11 1.37
CA GLU A 60 -5.15 -32.41 -0.03
C GLU A 60 -4.24 -31.69 -1.05
N GLY A 61 -3.65 -30.55 -0.66
CA GLY A 61 -2.78 -29.73 -1.50
C GLY A 61 -1.29 -30.11 -1.49
N ALA A 62 -0.84 -31.09 -0.70
CA ALA A 62 0.60 -31.28 -0.44
C ALA A 62 1.42 -31.55 -1.72
N ALA A 63 0.91 -32.38 -2.63
CA ALA A 63 1.57 -32.67 -3.90
C ALA A 63 1.62 -31.44 -4.82
N LYS A 64 0.54 -30.65 -4.86
CA LYS A 64 0.46 -29.41 -5.64
C LYS A 64 1.41 -28.35 -5.10
N LEU A 65 1.50 -28.22 -3.77
CA LEU A 65 2.43 -27.33 -3.10
C LEU A 65 3.89 -27.70 -3.41
N ALA A 66 4.24 -29.00 -3.32
CA ALA A 66 5.58 -29.47 -3.68
C ALA A 66 5.91 -29.15 -5.15
N ARG A 67 4.94 -29.34 -6.05
CA ARG A 67 5.10 -29.02 -7.47
C ARG A 67 5.31 -27.53 -7.71
N LEU A 68 4.50 -26.66 -7.11
CA LEU A 68 4.63 -25.20 -7.20
C LEU A 68 5.98 -24.70 -6.66
N ASN A 69 6.46 -25.27 -5.56
CA ASN A 69 7.78 -24.96 -5.03
C ASN A 69 8.88 -25.36 -6.02
N SER A 70 8.80 -26.56 -6.62
CA SER A 70 9.76 -26.99 -7.64
C SER A 70 9.76 -26.12 -8.90
N LEU A 71 8.61 -25.58 -9.30
CA LEU A 71 8.50 -24.63 -10.42
C LEU A 71 9.15 -23.29 -10.05
N SER A 72 8.92 -22.82 -8.83
CA SER A 72 9.45 -21.54 -8.33
C SER A 72 10.98 -21.50 -8.23
N GLU A 73 11.61 -22.66 -8.08
CA GLU A 73 13.07 -22.83 -8.03
C GLU A 73 13.74 -22.85 -9.42
N GLN A 74 12.97 -22.93 -10.51
CA GLN A 74 13.52 -22.94 -11.87
C GLN A 74 14.06 -21.56 -12.28
N ALA A 75 15.19 -21.56 -12.97
CA ALA A 75 15.80 -20.36 -13.53
C ALA A 75 16.42 -20.66 -14.92
N PRO A 76 15.95 -20.05 -16.01
CA PRO A 76 14.79 -19.14 -16.09
C PRO A 76 13.45 -19.89 -15.87
N LEU A 77 12.40 -19.14 -15.50
CA LEU A 77 11.04 -19.68 -15.52
C LEU A 77 10.55 -19.84 -16.98
N PRO A 78 9.60 -20.75 -17.24
CA PRO A 78 8.86 -20.74 -18.50
C PRO A 78 8.13 -19.40 -18.67
N ASP A 79 7.90 -18.97 -19.91
CA ASP A 79 7.06 -17.80 -20.17
C ASP A 79 5.64 -17.97 -19.60
N PHE A 80 4.96 -16.85 -19.35
CA PHE A 80 3.64 -16.84 -18.74
C PHE A 80 2.62 -17.78 -19.39
N ALA A 81 2.55 -17.83 -20.72
CA ALA A 81 1.55 -18.66 -21.40
C ALA A 81 1.84 -20.15 -21.19
N THR A 82 3.11 -20.53 -21.32
CA THR A 82 3.58 -21.90 -21.06
C THR A 82 3.35 -22.30 -19.60
N LEU A 83 3.70 -21.43 -18.65
CA LEU A 83 3.52 -21.69 -17.22
C LEU A 83 2.05 -21.79 -16.84
N LEU A 84 1.21 -20.90 -17.36
CA LEU A 84 -0.22 -20.92 -17.09
C LEU A 84 -0.87 -22.20 -17.61
N GLN A 85 -0.53 -22.62 -18.83
CA GLN A 85 -1.03 -23.88 -19.38
C GLN A 85 -0.61 -25.08 -18.53
N LEU A 86 0.65 -25.13 -18.08
CA LEU A 86 1.13 -26.16 -17.15
C LEU A 86 0.32 -26.17 -15.85
N CYS A 87 0.07 -24.99 -15.26
CA CYS A 87 -0.73 -24.88 -14.05
C CYS A 87 -2.18 -25.36 -14.25
N ARG A 88 -2.75 -25.19 -15.44
CA ARG A 88 -4.08 -25.73 -15.79
C ARG A 88 -4.05 -27.25 -15.93
N ASP A 89 -3.13 -27.76 -16.72
CA ASP A 89 -3.02 -29.19 -17.04
C ASP A 89 -2.77 -30.03 -15.78
N GLU A 90 -1.97 -29.50 -14.85
CA GLU A 90 -1.65 -30.17 -13.58
C GLU A 90 -2.64 -29.82 -12.44
N GLY A 91 -3.70 -29.03 -12.71
CA GLY A 91 -4.72 -28.67 -11.72
C GLY A 91 -4.16 -27.89 -10.52
N LEU A 92 -3.14 -27.05 -10.75
CA LEU A 92 -2.45 -26.25 -9.75
C LEU A 92 -3.20 -24.94 -9.44
N LEU A 93 -4.04 -24.46 -10.36
CA LEU A 93 -4.90 -23.31 -10.12
C LEU A 93 -6.02 -23.68 -9.13
N TYR A 94 -6.33 -22.76 -8.22
CA TYR A 94 -7.51 -22.87 -7.37
C TYR A 94 -8.77 -22.36 -8.10
N GLU A 95 -9.95 -22.67 -7.56
CA GLU A 95 -11.24 -22.57 -8.27
C GLU A 95 -11.44 -21.23 -9.02
N GLU A 96 -11.23 -20.10 -8.34
CA GLU A 96 -11.47 -18.78 -8.94
C GLU A 96 -10.49 -18.48 -10.09
N LEU A 97 -9.22 -18.89 -9.99
CA LEU A 97 -8.27 -18.70 -11.09
C LEU A 97 -8.53 -19.68 -12.23
N ALA A 98 -8.93 -20.91 -11.92
CA ALA A 98 -9.20 -21.94 -12.92
C ALA A 98 -10.36 -21.53 -13.86
N LEU A 99 -11.37 -20.83 -13.32
CA LEU A 99 -12.54 -20.35 -14.07
C LEU A 99 -12.26 -19.14 -14.96
N ALA A 100 -11.25 -18.33 -14.65
CA ALA A 100 -10.89 -17.16 -15.44
C ALA A 100 -10.22 -17.55 -16.77
N SER A 101 -10.47 -16.80 -17.84
CA SER A 101 -9.71 -16.93 -19.09
C SER A 101 -8.26 -16.49 -18.92
N ASP A 102 -7.38 -16.94 -19.81
CA ASP A 102 -5.96 -16.59 -19.75
C ASP A 102 -5.72 -15.08 -19.85
N GLN A 103 -6.52 -14.38 -20.67
CA GLN A 103 -6.47 -12.92 -20.76
C GLN A 103 -6.86 -12.26 -19.43
N GLN A 104 -7.91 -12.75 -18.76
CA GLN A 104 -8.34 -12.21 -17.47
C GLN A 104 -7.29 -12.45 -16.38
N LEU A 105 -6.69 -13.65 -16.33
CA LEU A 105 -5.61 -13.96 -15.40
C LEU A 105 -4.39 -13.08 -15.63
N HIS A 106 -3.99 -12.90 -16.89
CA HIS A 106 -2.89 -12.01 -17.22
C HIS A 106 -3.16 -10.58 -16.73
N HIS A 107 -4.33 -10.00 -17.05
CA HIS A 107 -4.67 -8.64 -16.63
C HIS A 107 -4.75 -8.50 -15.11
N TYR A 108 -5.28 -9.52 -14.43
CA TYR A 108 -5.35 -9.55 -12.97
C TYR A 108 -3.94 -9.52 -12.35
N LEU A 109 -3.05 -10.42 -12.78
CA LEU A 109 -1.69 -10.52 -12.23
C LEU A 109 -0.81 -9.33 -12.60
N ASP A 110 -0.93 -8.81 -13.83
CA ASP A 110 -0.22 -7.61 -14.26
C ASP A 110 -0.56 -6.40 -13.37
N ARG A 111 -1.85 -6.23 -13.05
CA ARG A 111 -2.31 -5.18 -12.13
C ARG A 111 -1.74 -5.37 -10.72
N GLU A 112 -1.75 -6.59 -10.19
CA GLU A 112 -1.18 -6.87 -8.86
C GLU A 112 0.32 -6.57 -8.81
N VAL A 113 1.05 -6.87 -9.88
CA VAL A 113 2.48 -6.53 -9.98
C VAL A 113 2.66 -5.02 -10.02
N ALA A 114 1.89 -4.31 -10.85
CA ALA A 114 1.95 -2.87 -10.94
C ALA A 114 1.65 -2.21 -9.58
N HIS A 115 0.68 -2.74 -8.81
CA HIS A 115 0.41 -2.29 -7.44
C HIS A 115 1.59 -2.56 -6.50
N GLY A 116 2.17 -3.76 -6.52
CA GLY A 116 3.35 -4.08 -5.71
C GLY A 116 4.55 -3.20 -6.03
N GLN A 117 4.80 -2.93 -7.32
CA GLN A 117 5.81 -1.99 -7.78
C GLN A 117 5.55 -0.57 -7.27
N ALA A 118 4.33 -0.06 -7.43
CA ALA A 118 3.95 1.25 -6.94
C ALA A 118 4.17 1.34 -5.43
N LEU A 119 3.70 0.37 -4.66
CA LEU A 119 3.84 0.32 -3.20
C LEU A 119 5.31 0.31 -2.76
N ALA A 120 6.15 -0.49 -3.41
CA ALA A 120 7.58 -0.61 -3.09
C ALA A 120 8.42 0.61 -3.49
N HIS A 121 7.95 1.44 -4.40
CA HIS A 121 8.63 2.68 -4.81
C HIS A 121 8.01 3.93 -4.20
N TYR A 122 6.85 3.81 -3.57
CA TYR A 122 6.18 4.93 -2.93
C TYR A 122 6.93 5.37 -1.67
N GLN A 123 7.06 6.70 -1.53
CA GLN A 123 7.69 7.38 -0.41
C GLN A 123 6.64 8.32 0.18
N LEU A 124 6.38 8.17 1.47
CA LEU A 124 5.42 8.99 2.18
C LEU A 124 6.06 10.33 2.56
N GLU A 125 5.35 11.41 2.25
CA GLU A 125 5.56 12.71 2.85
C GLU A 125 4.48 12.96 3.91
N SER A 126 4.84 13.65 5.00
CA SER A 126 3.89 13.97 6.07
C SER A 126 2.87 15.00 5.60
N LEU A 127 1.58 14.73 5.77
CA LEU A 127 0.52 15.68 5.45
C LEU A 127 0.14 16.52 6.67
N SER A 128 -0.14 17.80 6.47
CA SER A 128 -0.67 18.70 7.51
C SER A 128 -2.21 18.61 7.68
N LEU A 129 -2.80 17.50 7.24
CA LEU A 129 -4.24 17.25 7.26
C LEU A 129 -4.57 16.21 8.35
N PRO A 130 -5.66 16.39 9.13
CA PRO A 130 -6.13 15.34 10.03
C PRO A 130 -6.56 14.07 9.27
N ILE A 131 -6.03 12.93 9.70
CA ILE A 131 -6.27 11.61 9.12
C ILE A 131 -6.99 10.73 10.12
N HIS A 132 -8.09 10.11 9.68
CA HIS A 132 -8.82 9.13 10.46
C HIS A 132 -8.40 7.73 10.06
N LEU A 133 -7.83 6.98 11.00
CA LEU A 133 -7.41 5.59 10.80
C LEU A 133 -8.39 4.66 11.51
N PHE A 134 -9.22 3.97 10.75
CA PHE A 134 -10.14 2.95 11.25
C PHE A 134 -9.40 1.61 11.31
N ARG A 135 -9.01 1.16 12.51
CA ARG A 135 -8.14 -0.01 12.71
C ARG A 135 -8.96 -1.22 13.11
N ALA A 136 -8.63 -2.38 12.56
CA ALA A 136 -9.18 -3.62 13.07
C ALA A 136 -8.64 -3.92 14.48
N GLU A 137 -9.53 -4.32 15.41
CA GLU A 137 -9.15 -4.72 16.77
C GLU A 137 -8.27 -5.97 16.76
N GLN A 138 -8.54 -6.89 15.85
CA GLN A 138 -7.83 -8.16 15.69
C GLN A 138 -6.88 -8.07 14.51
N ARG A 139 -5.59 -8.39 14.74
CA ARG A 139 -4.57 -8.30 13.68
C ARG A 139 -3.69 -9.55 13.67
N PRO A 140 -4.24 -10.75 13.38
CA PRO A 140 -3.48 -12.00 13.40
C PRO A 140 -2.38 -12.05 12.33
N MET A 141 -2.51 -11.27 11.27
CA MET A 141 -1.55 -11.19 10.15
C MET A 141 -0.82 -9.83 10.08
N ALA A 142 -0.68 -9.13 11.23
CA ALA A 142 0.05 -7.87 11.25
C ALA A 142 1.49 -8.05 10.74
N PRO A 143 1.99 -7.19 9.84
CA PRO A 143 3.39 -7.17 9.46
C PRO A 143 4.31 -7.05 10.68
N ILE A 144 5.49 -7.65 10.61
CA ILE A 144 6.51 -7.53 11.65
C ILE A 144 6.88 -6.05 11.82
N GLY A 145 6.96 -5.59 13.06
CA GLY A 145 7.26 -4.19 13.37
C GLY A 145 6.05 -3.25 13.29
N SER A 146 4.84 -3.77 13.13
CA SER A 146 3.63 -2.97 13.17
C SER A 146 3.40 -2.35 14.55
N SER A 147 3.15 -1.05 14.57
CA SER A 147 2.73 -0.31 15.76
C SER A 147 1.21 -0.35 15.96
N SER A 148 0.73 0.18 17.08
CA SER A 148 -0.71 0.35 17.31
C SER A 148 -1.35 1.26 16.25
N THR A 149 -0.59 2.15 15.61
CA THR A 149 -1.04 3.08 14.58
C THR A 149 -0.75 2.59 13.16
N LEU A 150 -0.43 1.31 12.98
CA LEU A 150 -0.12 0.70 11.67
C LEU A 150 1.03 1.39 10.93
N GLY A 151 1.97 1.98 11.69
CA GLY A 151 3.12 2.74 11.18
C GLY A 151 2.83 4.22 10.89
N TRP A 152 1.59 4.69 11.04
CA TRP A 152 1.23 6.09 10.75
C TRP A 152 1.69 7.06 11.83
N GLY A 153 1.84 6.61 13.07
CA GLY A 153 2.27 7.46 14.19
C GLY A 153 3.75 7.87 14.10
N GLU A 154 4.51 7.17 13.28
CA GLU A 154 5.91 7.43 12.97
C GLU A 154 6.07 8.48 11.85
N ILE A 155 5.02 8.73 11.07
CA ILE A 155 5.00 9.66 9.93
C ILE A 155 4.24 10.94 10.27
N LEU A 156 3.18 10.84 11.06
CA LEU A 156 2.25 11.93 11.37
C LEU A 156 2.38 12.35 12.83
N SER A 157 2.22 13.66 13.09
CA SER A 157 2.10 14.17 14.45
C SER A 157 0.84 13.61 15.13
N ALA A 158 0.90 13.40 16.45
CA ALA A 158 -0.21 12.85 17.23
C ALA A 158 -1.52 13.65 17.09
N ASP A 159 -1.43 14.97 16.92
CA ASP A 159 -2.59 15.85 16.75
C ASP A 159 -3.31 15.67 15.40
N LEU A 160 -2.63 15.08 14.40
CA LEU A 160 -3.16 14.85 13.06
C LEU A 160 -3.67 13.43 12.85
N LEU A 161 -3.32 12.47 13.73
CA LEU A 161 -3.73 11.08 13.58
C LEU A 161 -4.84 10.70 14.56
N ARG A 162 -6.04 10.47 14.04
CA ARG A 162 -7.21 10.04 14.82
C ARG A 162 -7.47 8.56 14.59
N CYS A 163 -7.14 7.72 15.57
CA CYS A 163 -7.39 6.29 15.48
C CYS A 163 -8.78 5.94 16.02
N VAL A 164 -9.51 5.07 15.30
CA VAL A 164 -10.80 4.53 15.70
C VAL A 164 -10.75 3.01 15.57
N ASP A 165 -10.97 2.30 16.66
CA ASP A 165 -10.95 0.83 16.64
C ASP A 165 -12.30 0.28 16.15
N VAL A 166 -12.23 -0.76 15.33
CA VAL A 166 -13.37 -1.41 14.68
C VAL A 166 -13.29 -2.92 14.95
N PRO A 167 -14.37 -3.55 15.43
CA PRO A 167 -14.38 -4.98 15.73
C PRO A 167 -14.03 -5.86 14.52
N GLY A 168 -13.44 -7.01 14.81
CA GLY A 168 -12.98 -7.97 13.80
C GLY A 168 -11.53 -7.76 13.40
N ASP A 169 -11.14 -8.46 12.34
CA ASP A 169 -9.86 -8.36 11.64
C ASP A 169 -10.00 -7.61 10.31
N HIS A 170 -8.88 -7.46 9.58
CA HIS A 170 -8.81 -6.80 8.28
C HIS A 170 -9.93 -7.21 7.30
N MET A 171 -10.33 -8.49 7.34
CA MET A 171 -11.35 -9.04 6.43
C MET A 171 -12.75 -8.93 7.02
N THR A 172 -12.90 -9.39 8.26
CA THR A 172 -14.20 -9.47 8.95
C THR A 172 -14.75 -8.10 9.32
N MET A 173 -13.91 -7.06 9.48
CA MET A 173 -14.37 -5.68 9.67
C MET A 173 -15.21 -5.15 8.50
N MET A 174 -15.00 -5.70 7.29
CA MET A 174 -15.75 -5.35 6.07
C MET A 174 -17.01 -6.20 5.88
N GLN A 175 -17.32 -7.09 6.83
CA GLN A 175 -18.45 -8.02 6.77
C GLN A 175 -19.40 -7.82 7.95
N ALA A 176 -20.62 -8.35 7.85
CA ALA A 176 -21.56 -8.33 8.96
C ALA A 176 -21.04 -9.21 10.13
N PRO A 177 -21.20 -8.78 11.40
CA PRO A 177 -21.87 -7.54 11.83
C PRO A 177 -20.95 -6.31 11.88
N HIS A 178 -19.62 -6.48 11.76
CA HIS A 178 -18.63 -5.44 12.04
C HIS A 178 -18.68 -4.24 11.07
N VAL A 179 -19.07 -4.47 9.81
CA VAL A 179 -19.23 -3.41 8.80
C VAL A 179 -20.25 -2.34 9.21
N ALA A 180 -21.24 -2.70 10.05
CA ALA A 180 -22.19 -1.73 10.60
C ALA A 180 -21.52 -0.78 11.59
N VAL A 181 -20.61 -1.30 12.42
CA VAL A 181 -19.80 -0.49 13.35
C VAL A 181 -18.83 0.40 12.55
N LEU A 182 -18.14 -0.15 11.56
CA LEU A 182 -17.27 0.63 10.67
C LEU A 182 -18.04 1.78 10.00
N GLY A 183 -19.22 1.51 9.45
CA GLY A 183 -20.06 2.51 8.81
C GLY A 183 -20.47 3.64 9.77
N LEU A 184 -20.91 3.30 10.98
CA LEU A 184 -21.25 4.28 12.02
C LEU A 184 -20.03 5.13 12.42
N SER A 185 -18.87 4.50 12.59
CA SER A 185 -17.61 5.19 12.90
C SER A 185 -17.20 6.17 11.80
N ILE A 186 -17.32 5.78 10.53
CA ILE A 186 -17.05 6.67 9.38
C ILE A 186 -18.03 7.84 9.39
N VAL A 187 -19.33 7.58 9.59
CA VAL A 187 -20.35 8.63 9.66
C VAL A 187 -20.05 9.62 10.78
N GLN A 188 -19.70 9.15 11.97
CA GLN A 188 -19.34 10.01 13.10
C GLN A 188 -18.08 10.84 12.79
N ALA A 189 -17.06 10.23 12.18
CA ALA A 189 -15.84 10.92 11.80
C ALA A 189 -16.12 12.04 10.76
N LEU A 190 -16.96 11.77 9.76
CA LEU A 190 -17.39 12.76 8.77
C LEU A 190 -18.15 13.92 9.40
N HIS A 191 -19.04 13.66 10.37
CA HIS A 191 -19.76 14.74 11.09
C HIS A 191 -18.85 15.56 12.01
N SER A 192 -17.74 14.98 12.48
CA SER A 192 -16.72 15.68 13.28
C SER A 192 -15.72 16.47 12.44
N ALA A 193 -15.69 16.24 11.12
CA ALA A 193 -14.80 16.95 10.22
C ALA A 193 -15.29 18.39 10.01
N PRO A 194 -14.37 19.37 9.99
CA PRO A 194 -14.78 20.75 9.74
C PRO A 194 -15.38 20.87 8.35
N ALA A 195 -16.52 21.56 8.24
CA ALA A 195 -17.22 21.79 6.97
C ALA A 195 -16.38 22.60 5.96
N THR A 196 -15.36 23.29 6.44
CA THR A 196 -14.40 24.05 5.63
C THR A 196 -13.00 23.59 6.00
N PRO A 197 -12.16 23.22 5.02
CA PRO A 197 -10.77 22.85 5.33
C PRO A 197 -10.05 24.07 5.91
N PRO A 198 -9.10 23.86 6.84
CA PRO A 198 -8.26 24.95 7.30
C PRO A 198 -7.55 25.58 6.09
N PRO A 199 -7.36 26.91 6.06
CA PRO A 199 -6.59 27.54 5.00
C PRO A 199 -5.21 26.88 4.94
N PRO A 200 -4.63 26.68 3.74
CA PRO A 200 -3.30 26.12 3.63
C PRO A 200 -2.34 26.95 4.49
N PRO A 201 -1.39 26.32 5.19
CA PRO A 201 -0.38 27.06 5.93
C PRO A 201 0.30 28.02 4.96
N ALA A 202 0.57 29.25 5.42
CA ALA A 202 1.24 30.25 4.59
C ALA A 202 2.52 29.64 4.02
N HIS A 203 2.65 29.62 2.69
CA HIS A 203 3.77 29.03 1.98
C HIS A 203 5.09 29.53 2.57
N GLN A 204 5.81 28.65 3.29
CA GLN A 204 7.15 28.92 3.80
C GLN A 204 8.16 28.48 2.74
N SER A 205 8.62 29.42 1.91
CA SER A 205 9.70 29.18 0.94
C SER A 205 11.07 28.92 1.59
N LEU A 206 11.15 28.87 2.91
CA LEU A 206 12.40 28.85 3.68
C LEU A 206 12.58 27.48 4.32
N LEU A 207 13.37 26.63 3.66
CA LEU A 207 13.89 25.38 4.22
C LEU A 207 15.29 25.62 4.76
N ALA A 208 15.49 25.39 6.06
CA ALA A 208 16.82 25.41 6.67
C ALA A 208 17.54 24.09 6.35
N ILE A 209 18.38 24.09 5.31
CA ILE A 209 19.16 22.91 4.88
C ILE A 209 20.27 22.59 5.89
N GLN A 210 20.79 23.59 6.59
CA GLN A 210 21.82 23.42 7.60
C GLN A 210 21.75 24.55 8.64
N SER A 211 21.94 24.22 9.92
CA SER A 211 22.16 25.20 10.98
C SER A 211 23.56 25.83 10.87
N GLY A 212 23.65 27.16 10.94
CA GLY A 212 24.93 27.88 10.92
C GLY A 212 25.84 27.51 12.11
N ARG A 213 27.15 27.71 11.94
CA ARG A 213 28.16 27.55 13.00
C ARG A 213 28.93 28.86 13.15
N ASP A 214 29.30 29.22 14.38
CA ASP A 214 30.11 30.40 14.65
C ASP A 214 31.43 30.38 13.87
N GLY A 215 31.80 31.53 13.31
CA GLY A 215 33.01 31.69 12.49
C GLY A 215 32.94 31.10 11.08
N HIS A 216 31.79 30.56 10.63
CA HIS A 216 31.62 30.02 9.28
C HIS A 216 30.49 30.74 8.53
N ALA A 217 30.74 31.14 7.28
CA ALA A 217 29.73 31.74 6.43
C ALA A 217 28.61 30.71 6.12
N PRO A 218 27.33 31.04 6.34
CA PRO A 218 26.23 30.13 6.01
C PRO A 218 26.05 30.00 4.49
N VAL A 219 25.65 28.80 4.05
CA VAL A 219 25.25 28.53 2.66
C VAL A 219 23.73 28.57 2.57
N PHE A 220 23.21 29.38 1.65
CA PHE A 220 21.78 29.45 1.35
C PHE A 220 21.53 28.81 -0.01
N CYS A 221 20.64 27.80 -0.08
CA CYS A 221 20.12 27.33 -1.36
C CYS A 221 18.70 27.87 -1.52
N VAL A 222 18.51 28.73 -2.52
CA VAL A 222 17.20 29.28 -2.90
C VAL A 222 16.71 28.51 -4.13
N PRO A 223 15.63 27.71 -4.05
CA PRO A 223 15.04 27.09 -5.23
C PRO A 223 14.53 28.19 -6.17
N GLY A 224 14.99 28.19 -7.43
CA GLY A 224 14.50 29.12 -8.47
C GLY A 224 15.53 30.04 -9.13
N ALA A 225 16.83 29.96 -8.84
CA ALA A 225 17.85 30.70 -9.60
C ALA A 225 18.30 29.95 -10.89
N GLY A 226 17.35 29.36 -11.60
CA GLY A 226 17.58 28.55 -12.80
C GLY A 226 16.70 28.92 -13.98
N ASP A 227 16.05 30.09 -13.94
CA ASP A 227 15.37 30.63 -15.11
C ASP A 227 15.91 32.02 -15.46
N SER A 228 16.80 32.02 -16.45
CA SER A 228 16.75 33.04 -17.49
C SER A 228 16.98 32.33 -18.82
N VAL A 229 15.86 31.93 -19.43
CA VAL A 229 15.65 31.92 -20.88
C VAL A 229 16.27 33.18 -21.51
N THR A 230 17.18 32.97 -22.49
CA THR A 230 17.68 33.90 -23.52
C THR A 230 18.25 35.27 -23.13
N SER A 231 19.57 35.42 -23.31
CA SER A 231 20.18 36.34 -24.28
C SER A 231 21.53 35.79 -24.76
#